data_AF-A0A954QD82-F1
#
_entry.id   AF-A0A954QD82-F1
#
_cell.length_a   1.000
_cell.length_b   1.000
_cell.length_c   1.000
_cell.angle_alpha   90.00
_cell.angle_beta   90.00
_cell.angle_gamma   90.00
#
_symmetry.space_group_name_H-M   'P 1'
#
loop_
_entity.id
_entity.type
_entity.pdbx_description
1 polymer ?
#
loop_
_entity_poly.entity_id
_entity_poly.type
_entity_poly.pdbx_seq_one_letter_code
_entity_poly.pdbx_strand_id
1 'polypeptide(L)'
;MGLEPVRHAGEFWIDVGGTFTDCYLRTAEGELRRCKVLSSGRTRGAGEMRGDCLIDPSRGHEPGGLWNGCSITLERPDGLRLSNVIVRSEGAVLELRDRGDATAHVRYEIESGEEAPLTGIRR
;
A
#
# COMPACT_ATOMS: atom_id res chain seq x y z
N MET A 1 10.86 5.65 -45.84
CA MET A 1 10.07 6.16 -44.70
C MET A 1 9.99 5.02 -43.70
N GLY A 2 10.91 4.96 -42.74
CA GLY A 2 10.94 3.87 -41.75
C GLY A 2 9.85 4.10 -40.73
N LEU A 3 9.07 3.06 -40.43
CA LEU A 3 8.14 3.09 -39.30
C LEU A 3 8.98 3.12 -38.03
N GLU A 4 8.85 4.19 -37.24
CA GLU A 4 9.38 4.23 -35.88
C GLU A 4 8.85 3.00 -35.12
N PRO A 5 9.70 2.27 -34.37
CA PRO A 5 9.23 1.14 -33.60
C PRO A 5 8.16 1.61 -32.62
N VAL A 6 7.01 0.93 -32.62
CA VAL A 6 5.98 1.15 -31.60
C VAL A 6 6.63 0.89 -30.26
N ARG A 7 6.83 1.95 -29.46
CA ARG A 7 7.20 1.78 -28.05
C ARG A 7 6.05 1.03 -27.40
N HIS A 8 6.29 -0.21 -26.97
CA HIS A 8 5.28 -0.98 -26.28
C HIS A 8 4.87 -0.20 -25.03
N ALA A 9 3.57 0.09 -24.89
CA ALA A 9 3.02 0.48 -23.61
C ALA A 9 3.32 -0.63 -22.60
N GLY A 10 3.64 -0.29 -21.36
CA GLY A 10 3.92 -1.28 -20.32
C GLY A 10 2.79 -2.31 -20.19
N GLU A 11 3.13 -3.51 -19.77
CA GLU A 11 2.18 -4.63 -19.61
C GLU A 11 1.96 -4.92 -18.13
N PHE A 12 0.70 -5.15 -17.75
CA PHE A 12 0.33 -5.51 -16.39
C PHE A 12 -0.42 -6.83 -16.41
N TRP A 13 0.12 -7.84 -15.72
CA TRP A 13 -0.49 -9.15 -15.58
C TRP A 13 -0.90 -9.41 -14.15
N ILE A 14 -2.04 -10.08 -14.02
CA ILE A 14 -2.69 -10.33 -12.75
C ILE A 14 -3.02 -11.82 -12.71
N ASP A 15 -2.54 -12.50 -11.68
CA ASP A 15 -2.97 -13.85 -11.31
C ASP A 15 -3.81 -13.75 -10.04
N VAL A 16 -5.12 -13.86 -10.21
CA VAL A 16 -6.09 -13.80 -9.12
C VAL A 16 -6.21 -15.19 -8.48
N GLY A 17 -5.79 -15.30 -7.22
CA GLY A 17 -5.89 -16.51 -6.43
C GLY A 17 -6.82 -16.36 -5.22
N GLY A 18 -6.78 -17.36 -4.33
CA GLY A 18 -7.58 -17.38 -3.10
C GLY A 18 -7.19 -16.26 -2.13
N THR A 19 -6.08 -16.44 -1.39
CA THR A 19 -5.66 -15.48 -0.35
C THR A 19 -4.88 -14.29 -0.90
N PHE A 20 -4.17 -14.48 -2.01
CA PHE A 20 -3.31 -13.47 -2.60
C PHE A 20 -3.60 -13.29 -4.10
N THR A 21 -3.36 -12.06 -4.56
CA THR A 21 -3.29 -11.71 -5.98
C THR A 21 -1.83 -11.38 -6.29
N ASP A 22 -1.28 -12.08 -7.28
CA ASP A 22 0.06 -11.84 -7.80
C ASP A 22 -0.03 -10.85 -8.96
N CYS A 23 0.67 -9.72 -8.86
CA CYS A 23 0.73 -8.71 -9.90
C CYS A 23 2.14 -8.58 -10.46
N TYR A 24 2.24 -8.49 -11.78
CA TYR A 24 3.48 -8.30 -12.51
C TYR A 24 3.35 -7.09 -13.44
N LEU A 25 4.31 -6.17 -13.36
CA LEU A 25 4.43 -5.03 -14.25
C LEU A 25 5.69 -5.19 -15.08
N ARG A 26 5.55 -5.22 -16.40
CA ARG A 26 6.65 -5.01 -17.33
C ARG A 26 6.61 -3.57 -17.80
N THR A 27 7.64 -2.78 -17.47
CA THR A 27 7.73 -1.38 -17.93
C THR A 27 7.98 -1.31 -19.43
N ALA A 28 7.82 -0.12 -20.01
CA ALA A 28 8.12 0.11 -21.43
C ALA A 28 9.61 -0.15 -21.76
N GLU A 29 10.49 -0.01 -20.76
CA GLU A 29 11.92 -0.29 -20.81
C GLU A 29 12.26 -1.79 -20.62
N GLY A 30 11.24 -2.63 -20.37
CA GLY A 30 11.39 -4.07 -20.18
C GLY A 30 11.73 -4.50 -18.75
N GLU A 31 11.72 -3.58 -17.78
CA GLU A 31 11.92 -3.92 -16.36
C GLU A 31 10.73 -4.71 -15.84
N LEU A 32 10.96 -5.86 -15.19
CA LEU A 32 9.90 -6.64 -14.57
C LEU A 32 9.84 -6.37 -13.07
N ARG A 33 8.72 -5.81 -12.62
CA ARG A 33 8.37 -5.63 -11.21
C ARG A 33 7.29 -6.61 -10.80
N ARG A 34 7.32 -7.03 -9.54
CA ARG A 34 6.32 -7.93 -8.97
C ARG A 34 5.84 -7.40 -7.63
N CYS A 35 4.55 -7.51 -7.37
CA CYS A 35 4.01 -7.33 -6.03
C CYS A 35 2.95 -8.40 -5.74
N LYS A 36 2.88 -8.79 -4.47
CA LYS A 36 1.85 -9.69 -3.96
C LYS A 36 0.99 -8.92 -2.99
N VAL A 37 -0.31 -8.91 -3.24
CA VAL A 37 -1.30 -8.24 -2.38
C VAL A 37 -2.30 -9.26 -1.86
N LEU A 38 -2.93 -8.99 -0.72
CA LEU A 38 -4.07 -9.81 -0.28
C LEU A 38 -5.19 -9.69 -1.31
N SER A 39 -5.88 -10.78 -1.62
CA SER A 39 -7.02 -10.74 -2.57
C SER A 39 -8.17 -9.85 -2.09
N SER A 40 -8.18 -9.47 -0.81
CA SER A 40 -9.11 -8.48 -0.26
C SER A 40 -8.74 -7.02 -0.58
N GLY A 41 -7.61 -6.74 -1.24
CA GLY A 41 -7.09 -5.37 -1.44
C GLY A 41 -6.51 -4.73 -0.18
N ARG A 42 -6.58 -5.41 0.96
CA ARG A 42 -6.04 -4.92 2.23
C ARG A 42 -4.51 -5.00 2.26
N THR A 43 -3.90 -4.00 2.87
CA THR A 43 -2.46 -3.95 3.09
C THR A 43 -2.16 -3.94 4.58
N ARG A 44 -1.41 -4.94 5.06
CA ARG A 44 -1.05 -5.07 6.47
C ARG A 44 0.36 -4.57 6.74
N GLY A 45 0.61 -4.08 7.95
CA GLY A 45 1.95 -3.75 8.42
C GLY A 45 2.01 -3.60 9.94
N ALA A 46 3.17 -3.18 10.42
CA ALA A 46 3.41 -2.90 11.84
C ALA A 46 4.39 -1.73 11.97
N GLY A 47 4.19 -0.88 12.97
CA GLY A 47 5.00 0.31 13.14
C GLY A 47 4.91 0.91 14.52
N GLU A 48 5.62 2.03 14.67
CA GLU A 48 5.67 2.82 15.90
C GLU A 48 4.87 4.12 15.75
N MET A 49 4.01 4.43 16.72
CA MET A 49 3.31 5.71 16.80
C MET A 49 4.21 6.77 17.45
N ARG A 50 4.36 7.93 16.79
CA ARG A 50 5.00 9.14 17.31
C ARG A 50 4.10 10.35 17.07
N GLY A 51 3.35 10.74 18.11
CA GLY A 51 2.24 11.68 17.92
C GLY A 51 1.20 11.06 16.99
N ASP A 52 0.76 11.81 15.98
CA ASP A 52 -0.18 11.36 14.95
C ASP A 52 0.48 10.62 13.78
N CYS A 53 1.80 10.41 13.84
CA CYS A 53 2.54 9.72 12.79
C CYS A 53 2.77 8.26 13.16
N LEU A 54 2.36 7.35 12.27
CA LEU A 54 2.75 5.95 12.28
C LEU A 54 4.00 5.77 11.40
N ILE A 55 5.08 5.27 12.00
CA ILE A 55 6.35 5.03 11.32
C ILE A 55 6.51 3.53 11.08
N ASP A 56 6.54 3.14 9.81
CA ASP A 56 6.81 1.79 9.34
C ASP A 56 8.00 1.82 8.35
N PRO A 57 9.22 1.49 8.80
CA PRO A 57 10.41 1.51 7.95
C PRO A 57 10.31 0.61 6.71
N SER A 58 9.46 -0.44 6.72
CA SER A 58 9.31 -1.33 5.57
C SER A 58 8.70 -0.63 4.35
N ARG A 59 8.00 0.50 4.56
CA ARG A 59 7.38 1.33 3.51
C ARG A 59 8.30 2.36 2.89
N GLY A 60 9.57 2.45 3.29
CA GLY A 60 10.48 3.50 2.83
C GLY A 60 10.69 3.60 1.30
N HIS A 61 10.28 2.57 0.54
CA HIS A 61 10.33 2.53 -0.92
C HIS A 61 9.00 2.92 -1.61
N GLU A 62 7.91 3.08 -0.86
CA GLU A 62 6.59 3.40 -1.41
C GLU A 62 6.52 4.89 -1.83
N PRO A 63 5.90 5.22 -2.98
CA PRO A 63 5.77 6.60 -3.42
C PRO A 63 5.03 7.50 -2.43
N GLY A 64 5.44 8.76 -2.33
CA GLY A 64 4.71 9.78 -1.59
C GLY A 64 3.27 9.93 -2.09
N GLY A 65 2.34 10.12 -1.17
CA GLY A 65 0.91 10.27 -1.44
C GLY A 65 0.14 8.98 -1.78
N LEU A 66 0.82 7.83 -1.87
CA LEU A 66 0.18 6.54 -2.23
C LEU A 66 -1.06 6.23 -1.38
N TRP A 67 -1.01 6.50 -0.08
CA TRP A 67 -2.04 6.10 0.89
C TRP A 67 -2.94 7.26 1.34
N ASN A 68 -2.79 8.45 0.78
CA ASN A 68 -3.60 9.60 1.17
C ASN A 68 -5.10 9.29 0.98
N GLY A 69 -5.91 9.56 2.01
CA GLY A 69 -7.35 9.33 2.02
C GLY A 69 -7.76 7.87 2.26
N CYS A 70 -6.82 6.92 2.31
CA CYS A 70 -7.13 5.53 2.64
C CYS A 70 -7.56 5.40 4.11
N SER A 71 -8.47 4.46 4.38
CA SER A 71 -8.80 4.11 5.76
C SER A 71 -7.70 3.19 6.31
N ILE A 72 -7.44 3.32 7.60
CA ILE A 72 -6.48 2.48 8.32
C ILE A 72 -7.11 2.05 9.64
N THR A 73 -6.97 0.77 9.97
CA THR A 73 -7.36 0.22 11.26
C THR A 73 -6.11 -0.14 12.03
N LEU A 74 -5.87 0.51 13.16
CA LEU A 74 -4.81 0.16 14.10
C LEU A 74 -5.32 -0.95 15.04
N GLU A 75 -4.49 -1.95 15.29
CA GLU A 75 -4.75 -3.06 16.19
C GLU A 75 -3.76 -2.99 17.36
N ARG A 76 -4.33 -2.78 18.55
CA ARG A 76 -3.57 -2.75 19.80
C ARG A 76 -3.26 -4.17 20.30
N PRO A 77 -2.24 -4.34 21.16
CA PRO A 77 -1.91 -5.64 21.75
C PRO A 77 -3.05 -6.28 22.57
N ASP A 78 -3.96 -5.47 23.11
CA ASP A 78 -5.15 -5.92 23.85
C ASP A 78 -6.34 -6.30 22.95
N GLY A 79 -6.17 -6.24 21.63
CA GLY A 79 -7.18 -6.57 20.63
C GLY A 79 -8.12 -5.41 20.28
N LEU A 80 -7.99 -4.24 20.92
CA LEU A 80 -8.79 -3.07 20.54
C LEU A 80 -8.40 -2.59 19.13
N ARG A 81 -9.41 -2.34 18.30
CA ARG A 81 -9.25 -1.84 16.93
C ARG A 81 -9.70 -0.39 16.83
N LEU A 82 -8.83 0.48 16.30
CA LEU A 82 -9.08 1.91 16.13
C LEU A 82 -9.07 2.25 14.64
N SER A 83 -10.22 2.68 14.12
CA SER A 83 -10.35 3.12 12.72
C SER A 83 -9.94 4.57 12.55
N ASN A 84 -9.28 4.87 11.44
CA ASN A 84 -8.69 6.18 11.16
C ASN A 84 -8.56 6.42 9.65
N VAL A 85 -8.04 7.60 9.28
CA VAL A 85 -7.75 7.98 7.90
C VAL A 85 -6.32 8.49 7.81
N ILE A 86 -5.61 8.08 6.77
CA ILE A 86 -4.27 8.58 6.44
C ILE A 86 -4.44 9.94 5.74
N VAL A 87 -4.00 11.01 6.38
CA VAL A 87 -4.08 12.38 5.82
C VAL A 87 -2.88 12.69 4.92
N ARG A 88 -1.73 12.07 5.21
CA ARG A 88 -0.51 12.20 4.42
C ARG A 88 0.36 10.95 4.53
N SER A 89 0.91 10.47 3.42
CA SER A 89 1.90 9.40 3.38
C SER A 89 3.16 9.83 2.66
N GLU A 90 4.33 9.62 3.26
CA GLU A 90 5.64 9.95 2.69
C GLU A 90 6.67 8.90 3.15
N GLY A 91 7.14 8.07 2.23
CA GLY A 91 8.05 6.96 2.52
C GLY A 91 7.58 6.11 3.69
N ALA A 92 8.38 6.05 4.76
CA ALA A 92 8.09 5.25 5.95
C ALA A 92 7.03 5.86 6.90
N VAL A 93 6.48 7.04 6.60
CA VAL A 93 5.62 7.79 7.52
C VAL A 93 4.20 7.89 6.98
N LEU A 94 3.24 7.48 7.82
CA LEU A 94 1.81 7.68 7.62
C LEU A 94 1.30 8.63 8.70
N GLU A 95 0.95 9.85 8.31
CA GLU A 95 0.27 10.81 9.18
C GLU A 95 -1.22 10.47 9.23
N LEU A 96 -1.73 10.25 10.44
CA LEU A 96 -3.11 9.91 10.71
C LEU A 96 -3.89 11.18 11.06
N ARG A 97 -5.21 11.15 10.86
CA ARG A 97 -6.09 12.26 11.25
C ARG A 97 -6.03 12.54 12.75
N ASP A 98 -5.95 11.49 13.57
CA ASP A 98 -5.86 11.56 15.04
C ASP A 98 -5.31 10.24 15.58
N ARG A 99 -4.20 10.22 16.31
CA ARG A 99 -3.69 8.98 16.95
C ARG A 99 -4.72 8.26 17.83
N GLY A 100 -5.66 8.99 18.43
CA GLY A 100 -6.53 8.48 19.48
C GLY A 100 -5.76 7.76 20.59
N ASP A 101 -6.31 6.64 21.06
CA ASP A 101 -5.74 5.79 22.10
C ASP A 101 -4.76 4.73 21.56
N ALA A 102 -4.10 4.99 20.44
CA ALA A 102 -3.11 4.07 19.89
C ALA A 102 -1.92 3.89 20.86
N THR A 103 -1.44 2.65 20.96
CA THR A 103 -0.22 2.33 21.71
C THR A 103 1.02 2.73 20.92
N ALA A 104 2.17 2.80 21.60
CA ALA A 104 3.44 3.13 20.93
C ALA A 104 3.77 2.16 19.80
N HIS A 105 3.41 0.87 19.92
CA HIS A 105 3.59 -0.12 18.86
C HIS A 105 2.23 -0.67 18.47
N VAL A 106 1.96 -0.72 17.17
CA VAL A 106 0.68 -1.17 16.61
C VAL A 106 0.90 -2.03 15.39
N ARG A 107 0.03 -3.03 15.22
CA ARG A 107 -0.21 -3.63 13.91
C ARG A 107 -1.33 -2.83 13.25
N TYR A 108 -1.40 -2.86 11.93
CA TYR A 108 -2.46 -2.14 11.25
C TYR A 108 -2.81 -2.77 9.90
N GLU A 109 -3.98 -2.39 9.40
CA GLU A 109 -4.51 -2.77 8.10
C GLU A 109 -5.01 -1.50 7.38
N ILE A 110 -4.50 -1.26 6.17
CA ILE A 110 -4.94 -0.18 5.28
C ILE A 110 -5.92 -0.76 4.27
N GLU A 111 -7.00 -0.03 4.02
CA GLU A 111 -7.96 -0.27 2.95
C GLU A 111 -7.97 0.94 2.00
N SER A 112 -7.61 0.71 0.74
CA SER A 112 -7.68 1.72 -0.32
C SER A 112 -9.10 1.94 -0.84
N GLY A 113 -10.01 1.00 -0.57
CA GLY A 113 -11.32 0.92 -1.21
C GLY A 113 -11.28 0.36 -2.64
N GLU A 114 -10.10 -0.06 -3.10
CA GLU A 114 -9.89 -0.61 -4.44
C GLU A 114 -9.75 -2.14 -4.41
N GLU A 115 -10.06 -2.80 -5.53
CA GLU A 115 -9.80 -4.23 -5.66
C GLU A 115 -8.29 -4.53 -5.63
N ALA A 116 -7.94 -5.77 -5.29
CA ALA A 116 -6.56 -6.20 -5.17
C ALA A 116 -5.67 -5.84 -6.38
N PRO A 117 -6.09 -6.02 -7.65
CA PRO A 117 -5.25 -5.65 -8.79
C PRO A 117 -4.93 -4.15 -8.86
N LEU A 118 -5.88 -3.30 -8.48
CA LEU A 118 -5.71 -1.84 -8.44
C LEU A 118 -4.80 -1.41 -7.28
N THR A 119 -4.90 -2.09 -6.14
CA THR A 119 -3.94 -1.89 -5.05
C THR A 119 -2.53 -2.31 -5.48
N GLY A 120 -2.41 -3.37 -6.30
CA GLY A 120 -1.14 -3.85 -6.83
C GLY A 120 -0.47 -2.88 -7.79
N ILE A 121 -1.20 -2.30 -8.76
CA ILE A 121 -0.61 -1.42 -9.77
C ILE A 121 -0.07 -0.09 -9.20
N ARG A 122 -0.53 0.31 -8.00
CA ARG A 122 -0.10 1.55 -7.34
C ARG A 122 1.19 1.37 -6.50
N ARG A 123 1.66 0.14 -6.31
CA ARG A 123 2.85 -0.21 -5.50
C ARG A 123 4.09 -0.44 -6.38
#